data_AF-A0A256F9K9-F1
#
_entry.id   AF-A0A256F9K9-F1
#
_cell.length_a   1.000
_cell.length_b   1.000
_cell.length_c   1.000
_cell.angle_alpha   90.00
_cell.angle_beta   90.00
_cell.angle_gamma   90.00
#
_symmetry.space_group_name_H-M   'P 1'
#
loop_
_entity.id
_entity.type
_entity.pdbx_description
1 polymer ?
#
loop_
_entity_poly.entity_id
_entity_poly.type
_entity_poly.pdbx_seq_one_letter_code
_entity_poly.pdbx_strand_id
1 'polypeptide(L)'
;MSDQHNTQPRNILFGTLAGLCGALAIAAYAGAAHGGENHLGAIAPLLLGHTPALLVLSLIVPNSRIANIGGALLVVGLMLFCGDLFMRDVTGNRLFPMAAPTGGSLMILGWLVIGVSSWFKRT
;
A
#
# COMPACT_ATOMS: atom_id res chain seq x y z
N MET A 1 -23.21 9.48 33.28
CA MET A 1 -23.03 8.44 32.26
C MET A 1 -22.43 9.12 31.03
N SER A 2 -21.15 9.48 31.08
CA SER A 2 -20.47 10.14 29.95
C SER A 2 -19.99 9.06 28.99
N ASP A 3 -20.53 9.05 27.77
CA ASP A 3 -20.06 8.23 26.66
C ASP A 3 -18.57 8.47 26.45
N GLN A 4 -17.75 7.60 27.04
CA GLN A 4 -16.37 7.38 26.64
C GLN A 4 -16.42 6.69 25.28
N HIS A 5 -16.78 7.44 24.23
CA HIS A 5 -16.57 7.00 22.86
C HIS A 5 -15.06 6.89 22.73
N ASN A 6 -14.56 5.67 22.92
CA ASN A 6 -13.17 5.26 22.76
C ASN A 6 -12.73 5.68 21.36
N THR A 7 -12.25 6.91 21.21
CA THR A 7 -11.67 7.38 19.96
C THR A 7 -10.34 6.68 19.83
N GLN A 8 -10.38 5.44 19.35
CA GLN A 8 -9.19 4.76 18.85
C GLN A 8 -8.48 5.75 17.91
N PRO A 9 -7.16 5.96 18.07
CA PRO A 9 -6.43 6.90 17.23
C PRO A 9 -6.44 6.38 15.79
N ARG A 10 -7.37 6.90 14.98
CA ARG A 10 -7.54 6.53 13.58
C ARG A 10 -6.48 7.25 12.75
N ASN A 11 -5.58 6.50 12.11
CA ASN A 11 -4.59 7.10 11.23
C ASN A 11 -5.24 7.42 9.88
N ILE A 12 -5.74 8.65 9.74
CA ILE A 12 -6.49 9.12 8.56
C ILE A 12 -5.66 8.95 7.28
N LEU A 13 -4.34 9.17 7.35
CA LEU A 13 -3.46 9.03 6.18
C LEU A 13 -3.52 7.63 5.58
N PHE A 14 -3.33 6.59 6.40
CA PHE A 14 -3.44 5.21 5.90
C PHE A 14 -4.84 4.87 5.40
N GLY A 15 -5.89 5.45 6.00
CA GLY A 15 -7.27 5.28 5.52
C GLY A 15 -7.48 5.89 4.13
N THR A 16 -6.97 7.10 3.90
CA THR A 16 -7.03 7.76 2.59
C THR A 16 -6.24 7.00 1.53
N LEU A 17 -5.05 6.51 1.88
CA LEU A 17 -4.22 5.73 0.97
C LEU A 17 -4.83 4.36 0.66
N ALA A 18 -5.49 3.73 1.63
CA ALA A 18 -6.25 2.50 1.40
C ALA A 18 -7.38 2.72 0.39
N GLY A 19 -8.18 3.77 0.57
CA GLY A 19 -9.25 4.11 -0.36
C GLY A 19 -8.74 4.40 -1.77
N LEU A 20 -7.63 5.15 -1.88
CA LEU A 20 -6.99 5.44 -3.17
C LEU A 20 -6.46 4.17 -3.85
N CYS A 21 -5.79 3.29 -3.10
CA CYS A 21 -5.31 2.01 -3.64
C CYS A 21 -6.47 1.16 -4.16
N GLY A 22 -7.59 1.09 -3.42
CA GLY A 22 -8.76 0.34 -3.85
C GLY A 22 -9.36 0.89 -5.14
N ALA A 23 -9.54 2.21 -5.24
CA ALA A 23 -10.05 2.85 -6.44
C ALA A 23 -9.13 2.63 -7.65
N LEU A 24 -7.81 2.81 -7.48
CA LEU A 24 -6.82 2.56 -8.54
C LEU A 24 -6.75 1.10 -8.94
N ALA A 25 -6.94 0.16 -8.00
CA ALA A 25 -6.97 -1.26 -8.29
C ALA A 25 -8.13 -1.60 -9.23
N ILE A 26 -9.34 -1.10 -8.95
CA ILE A 26 -10.51 -1.32 -9.82
C ILE A 26 -10.30 -0.69 -11.19
N ALA A 27 -9.74 0.53 -11.26
CA ALA A 27 -9.40 1.16 -12.53
C ALA A 27 -8.37 0.33 -13.33
N ALA A 28 -7.34 -0.20 -12.65
CA ALA A 28 -6.33 -1.07 -13.27
C ALA A 28 -6.93 -2.41 -13.74
N TYR A 29 -7.82 -3.04 -12.96
CA TYR A 29 -8.53 -4.25 -13.38
C TYR A 29 -9.39 -4.00 -14.62
N ALA A 30 -10.13 -2.89 -14.66
CA ALA A 30 -10.93 -2.51 -15.81
C ALA A 30 -10.03 -2.26 -17.04
N GLY A 31 -8.92 -1.54 -16.87
CA GLY A 31 -7.94 -1.30 -17.93
C GLY A 31 -7.27 -2.58 -18.43
N ALA A 32 -6.97 -3.54 -17.54
CA ALA A 32 -6.44 -4.85 -17.91
C ALA A 32 -7.46 -5.73 -18.65
N ALA A 33 -8.76 -5.57 -18.38
CA ALA A 33 -9.82 -6.32 -19.05
C ALA A 33 -10.13 -5.81 -20.48
N HIS A 34 -9.88 -4.52 -20.74
CA HIS A 34 -10.14 -3.89 -22.04
C HIS A 34 -8.88 -3.63 -22.88
N GLY A 35 -7.70 -3.65 -22.28
CA GLY A 35 -6.41 -3.41 -22.95
C GLY A 35 -5.68 -4.72 -23.32
N GLY A 36 -4.77 -4.62 -24.31
CA GLY A 36 -3.88 -5.73 -24.72
C GLY A 36 -2.75 -6.01 -23.72
N GLU A 37 -1.61 -6.53 -24.18
CA GLU A 37 -0.44 -6.82 -23.33
C GLU A 37 0.09 -5.55 -22.63
N ASN A 38 -0.31 -5.35 -21.37
CA ASN A 38 0.14 -4.26 -20.50
C ASN A 38 0.40 -4.79 -19.08
N HIS A 39 1.00 -3.95 -18.22
CA HIS A 39 1.32 -4.33 -16.85
C HIS A 39 0.17 -4.06 -15.87
N LEU A 40 -0.99 -3.55 -16.31
CA LEU A 40 -2.14 -3.28 -15.44
C LEU A 40 -2.63 -4.54 -14.73
N GLY A 41 -2.56 -5.70 -15.40
CA GLY A 41 -2.89 -7.00 -14.79
C GLY A 41 -1.98 -7.38 -13.61
N ALA A 42 -0.74 -6.88 -13.57
CA ALA A 42 0.16 -7.04 -12.44
C ALA A 42 -0.03 -5.95 -11.37
N ILE A 43 -0.34 -4.71 -11.78
CA ILE A 43 -0.55 -3.56 -10.89
C ILE A 43 -1.82 -3.73 -10.03
N ALA A 44 -2.92 -4.18 -10.65
CA ALA A 44 -4.23 -4.28 -10.01
C ALA A 44 -4.26 -5.16 -8.73
N PRO A 45 -3.77 -6.42 -8.74
CA PRO A 45 -3.75 -7.25 -7.54
C PRO A 45 -2.81 -6.70 -6.45
N LEU A 46 -1.74 -5.99 -6.81
CA LEU A 46 -0.85 -5.37 -5.83
C LEU A 46 -1.55 -4.22 -5.09
N LEU A 47 -2.19 -3.30 -5.82
CA LEU A 47 -2.98 -2.22 -5.22
C LEU A 47 -4.12 -2.78 -4.35
N LEU A 48 -4.83 -3.80 -4.85
CA LEU A 48 -5.94 -4.42 -4.12
C LEU A 48 -5.44 -5.12 -2.86
N GLY A 49 -4.33 -5.86 -2.93
CA GLY A 49 -3.74 -6.58 -1.80
C GLY A 49 -3.28 -5.66 -0.66
N HIS A 50 -2.85 -4.43 -0.96
CA HIS A 50 -2.40 -3.47 0.05
C HIS A 50 -3.54 -2.61 0.62
N THR A 51 -4.69 -2.55 -0.05
CA THR A 51 -5.88 -1.84 0.43
C THR A 51 -6.35 -2.31 1.82
N PRO A 52 -6.60 -3.61 2.06
CA PRO A 52 -7.00 -4.07 3.40
C PRO A 52 -5.88 -3.89 4.43
N ALA A 53 -4.61 -4.04 4.03
CA ALA A 53 -3.47 -3.85 4.92
C ALA A 53 -3.41 -2.42 5.47
N LEU A 54 -3.54 -1.42 4.60
CA LEU A 54 -3.57 -0.01 4.98
C LEU A 54 -4.83 0.36 5.78
N LEU A 55 -5.97 -0.25 5.46
CA LEU A 55 -7.22 -0.04 6.19
C LEU A 55 -7.12 -0.58 7.63
N VAL A 56 -6.51 -1.75 7.82
CA VAL A 56 -6.21 -2.31 9.15
C VAL A 56 -5.24 -1.42 9.93
N LEU A 57 -4.18 -0.91 9.29
CA LEU A 57 -3.27 0.05 9.90
C LEU A 57 -3.96 1.37 10.30
N SER A 58 -5.01 1.76 9.59
CA SER A 58 -5.79 2.97 9.88
C SER A 58 -6.77 2.78 11.03
N LEU A 59 -7.50 1.67 11.05
CA LEU A 59 -8.67 1.47 11.92
C LEU A 59 -8.39 0.64 13.18
N ILE A 60 -7.42 -0.27 13.13
CA ILE A 60 -7.26 -1.32 14.15
C ILE A 60 -5.92 -1.22 14.87
N VAL A 61 -4.83 -0.98 14.13
CA VAL A 61 -3.48 -0.97 14.71
C VAL A 61 -3.28 0.34 15.48
N PRO A 62 -2.95 0.29 16.79
CA PRO A 62 -2.66 1.50 17.54
C PRO A 62 -1.45 2.21 16.95
N ASN A 63 -1.50 3.54 17.03
CA ASN A 63 -0.50 4.41 16.44
C ASN A 63 0.88 4.20 17.10
N SER A 64 1.67 3.29 16.54
CA SER A 64 3.03 2.98 16.96
C SER A 64 4.01 3.39 15.90
N ARG A 65 5.19 3.87 16.33
CA ARG A 65 6.24 4.32 15.39
C ARG A 65 6.65 3.19 14.43
N ILE A 66 6.73 1.95 14.92
CA ILE A 66 7.14 0.78 14.13
C ILE A 66 6.08 0.46 13.06
N ALA A 67 4.79 0.40 13.44
CA ALA A 67 3.72 0.15 12.48
C ALA A 67 3.62 1.27 11.42
N ASN A 68 3.82 2.53 11.82
CA ASN A 68 3.83 3.66 10.89
C ASN A 68 5.00 3.60 9.91
N ILE A 69 6.20 3.22 10.37
CA ILE A 69 7.36 3.01 9.48
C ILE A 69 7.06 1.88 8.49
N GLY A 70 6.54 0.75 8.96
CA GLY A 70 6.16 -0.37 8.11
C GLY A 70 5.11 0.01 7.06
N GLY A 71 4.06 0.72 7.47
CA GLY A 71 3.04 1.25 6.56
C GLY A 71 3.59 2.25 5.55
N ALA A 72 4.50 3.15 5.96
CA ALA A 72 5.14 4.09 5.04
C ALA A 72 6.01 3.35 4.00
N LEU A 73 6.78 2.34 4.41
CA LEU A 73 7.57 1.50 3.50
C LEU A 73 6.68 0.79 2.47
N LEU A 74 5.53 0.25 2.89
CA LEU A 74 4.56 -0.35 1.97
C LEU A 74 4.06 0.66 0.94
N VAL A 75 3.65 1.86 1.38
CA VAL A 75 3.10 2.89 0.48
C VAL A 75 4.14 3.36 -0.52
N VAL A 76 5.35 3.69 -0.07
CA VAL A 76 6.43 4.15 -0.94
C VAL A 76 6.84 3.04 -1.90
N GLY A 77 6.99 1.80 -1.41
CA GLY A 77 7.34 0.66 -2.23
C GLY A 77 6.30 0.35 -3.32
N LEU A 78 5.02 0.39 -2.94
CA LEU A 78 3.90 0.20 -3.87
C LEU A 78 3.86 1.28 -4.93
N MET A 79 4.04 2.56 -4.55
CA MET A 79 4.05 3.69 -5.48
C MET A 79 5.20 3.57 -6.49
N LEU A 80 6.40 3.20 -6.05
CA LEU A 80 7.56 3.00 -6.94
C LEU A 80 7.35 1.81 -7.88
N PHE A 81 6.87 0.69 -7.36
CA PHE A 81 6.66 -0.52 -8.17
C PHE A 81 5.57 -0.32 -9.21
N CYS A 82 4.37 0.09 -8.78
CA CYS A 82 3.24 0.30 -9.68
C CYS A 82 3.50 1.48 -10.62
N GLY A 83 4.16 2.54 -10.14
CA GLY A 83 4.54 3.68 -10.96
C GLY A 83 5.54 3.33 -12.07
N ASP A 84 6.54 2.49 -11.79
CA ASP A 84 7.47 2.02 -12.83
C ASP A 84 6.77 1.20 -13.91
N LEU A 85 5.88 0.29 -13.53
CA LEU A 85 5.13 -0.52 -14.48
C LEU A 85 4.15 0.32 -15.30
N PHE A 86 3.44 1.26 -14.67
CA PHE A 86 2.54 2.17 -15.36
C PHE A 86 3.29 3.10 -16.32
N MET A 87 4.47 3.59 -15.93
CA MET A 87 5.30 4.42 -16.81
C MET A 87 5.75 3.65 -18.06
N ARG A 88 6.07 2.36 -17.92
CA ARG A 88 6.40 1.49 -19.05
C ARG A 88 5.23 1.32 -20.01
N ASP A 89 4.02 1.18 -19.47
CA ASP A 89 2.80 1.07 -20.29
C ASP A 89 2.49 2.35 -21.06
N VAL A 90 2.68 3.52 -20.43
CA VAL A 90 2.30 4.82 -21.03
C VAL A 90 3.38 5.39 -21.95
N THR A 91 4.65 5.25 -21.59
CA THR A 91 5.78 5.92 -22.29
C THR A 91 6.74 4.96 -22.97
N GLY A 92 6.61 3.64 -22.74
CA GLY A 92 7.60 2.64 -23.13
C GLY A 92 8.88 2.66 -22.28
N ASN A 93 9.02 3.63 -21.37
CA ASN A 93 10.23 3.84 -20.59
C ASN A 93 10.04 3.49 -19.10
N ARG A 94 11.15 3.25 -18.41
CA ARG A 94 11.15 3.04 -16.95
C ARG A 94 10.99 4.38 -16.24
N LEU A 95 10.43 4.38 -15.03
CA LEU A 95 10.34 5.59 -14.20
C LEU A 95 11.75 6.09 -13.84
N PHE A 96 12.63 5.18 -13.42
CA PHE A 96 14.06 5.36 -13.31
C PHE A 96 14.74 3.98 -13.17
N PRO A 97 16.07 3.85 -13.37
CA PRO A 97 16.76 2.58 -13.20
C PRO A 97 16.51 1.96 -11.82
N MET A 98 16.11 0.69 -11.79
CA MET A 98 15.82 -0.06 -10.55
C MET A 98 14.58 0.41 -9.75
N ALA A 99 13.67 1.20 -10.32
CA ALA A 99 12.45 1.63 -9.61
C ALA A 99 11.56 0.45 -9.15
N ALA A 100 11.22 -0.49 -10.05
CA ALA A 100 10.45 -1.67 -9.65
C ALA A 100 11.19 -2.58 -8.64
N PRO A 101 12.48 -2.95 -8.83
CA PRO A 101 13.23 -3.69 -7.81
C PRO A 101 13.30 -3.01 -6.44
N THR A 102 13.54 -1.70 -6.39
CA THR A 102 13.57 -0.95 -5.12
C THR A 102 12.18 -0.89 -4.49
N GLY A 103 11.13 -0.68 -5.29
CA GLY A 103 9.75 -0.71 -4.83
C GLY A 103 9.38 -2.05 -4.18
N GLY A 104 9.66 -3.17 -4.85
CA GLY A 104 9.41 -4.51 -4.30
C GLY A 104 10.21 -4.80 -3.02
N SER A 105 11.47 -4.36 -2.97
CA SER A 105 12.32 -4.50 -1.77
C SER A 105 11.76 -3.73 -0.58
N LEU A 106 11.28 -2.50 -0.81
CA LEU A 106 10.63 -1.69 0.23
C LEU A 106 9.34 -2.33 0.73
N MET A 107 8.54 -2.94 -0.15
CA MET A 107 7.33 -3.65 0.26
C MET A 107 7.67 -4.86 1.13
N ILE A 108 8.69 -5.65 0.76
CA ILE A 108 9.17 -6.77 1.59
C ILE A 108 9.59 -6.26 2.98
N LEU A 109 10.43 -5.21 3.03
CA LEU A 109 10.86 -4.61 4.30
C LEU A 109 9.68 -4.08 5.11
N GLY A 110 8.70 -3.42 4.47
CA GLY A 110 7.50 -2.91 5.12
C GLY A 110 6.69 -4.01 5.80
N TRP A 111 6.47 -5.13 5.11
CA TRP A 111 5.79 -6.30 5.67
C TRP A 111 6.57 -6.92 6.83
N LEU A 112 7.90 -7.02 6.73
CA LEU A 112 8.75 -7.51 7.82
C LEU A 112 8.67 -6.59 9.05
N VAL A 113 8.72 -5.27 8.87
CA VAL A 113 8.58 -4.29 9.96
C VAL A 113 7.21 -4.37 10.62
N ILE A 114 6.13 -4.53 9.84
CA ILE A 114 4.78 -4.73 10.38
C ILE A 114 4.71 -6.04 11.19
N GLY A 115 5.27 -7.14 10.68
CA GLY A 115 5.34 -8.42 11.40
C GLY A 115 6.07 -8.28 12.73
N VAL A 116 7.21 -7.59 12.72
CA VAL A 116 7.99 -7.27 13.92
C VAL A 116 7.22 -6.39 14.91
N SER A 117 6.41 -5.43 14.42
CA SER A 117 5.59 -4.57 15.28
C SER A 117 4.58 -5.36 16.14
N SER A 118 4.13 -6.53 15.66
CA SER A 118 3.20 -7.39 16.38
C SER A 118 3.81 -7.98 17.65
N TRP A 119 5.13 -8.24 17.67
CA TRP A 119 5.82 -8.76 18.85
C TRP A 119 6.01 -7.74 19.97
N PHE A 120 6.01 -6.45 19.64
CA PHE A 120 6.21 -5.38 20.61
C PHE A 120 4.93 -4.90 21.29
N LYS A 121 3.78 -5.54 20.99
CA LYS A 121 2.48 -5.19 21.57
C LYS A 121 2.08 -6.08 22.76
N ARG A 122 3.06 -6.54 23.54
CA ARG A 122 2.86 -7.13 24.87
C ARG A 122 3.48 -6.23 25.92
N THR A 123 2.71 -5.29 26.46
CA THR A 123 2.61 -4.90 27.88
C THR A 123 1.62 -3.76 28.02
#